data_AF-A0A1R3L6A2-F1
#
_entry.id   AF-A0A1R3L6A2-F1
#
_cell.length_a   1.000
_cell.length_b   1.000
_cell.length_c   1.000
_cell.angle_alpha   90.00
_cell.angle_beta   90.00
_cell.angle_gamma   90.00
#
_symmetry.space_group_name_H-M   'P 1'
#
loop_
_entity.id
_entity.type
_entity.pdbx_description
1 polymer ?
#
loop_
_entity_poly.entity_id
_entity_poly.type
_entity_poly.pdbx_seq_one_letter_code
_entity_poly.pdbx_strand_id
1 'polypeptide(L)'
;MIVLQNLGFDLIVYAPYRSIEGFVEDMQEFCQARDNEQEKLKELQEAAKSEVDRMMLTDAPLLFPPGQLALAALHRSNEVLGALNFERYLESMLSRQGVHTTTELAQTMSSIELLLAKLKIPTAKDMRHIDRKLKSCWDPSSKDESKKREKKSKHKSKRTAAEMQGEPA
;
A
#
# COMPACT_ATOMS: atom_id res chain seq x y z
N MET A 1 -8.79 21.46 -5.22
CA MET A 1 -9.62 20.36 -5.75
C MET A 1 -8.91 19.50 -6.79
N ILE A 2 -7.80 19.93 -7.40
CA ILE A 2 -7.11 19.21 -8.49
C ILE A 2 -6.86 17.71 -8.18
N VAL A 3 -6.36 17.39 -6.98
CA VAL A 3 -6.11 15.98 -6.60
C VAL A 3 -7.40 15.15 -6.56
N LEU A 4 -8.46 15.64 -5.91
CA LEU A 4 -9.74 14.91 -5.80
C LEU A 4 -10.39 14.70 -7.17
N GLN A 5 -10.30 15.69 -8.04
CA GLN A 5 -10.83 15.60 -9.40
C GLN A 5 -10.05 14.59 -10.25
N ASN A 6 -8.73 14.56 -10.12
CA ASN A 6 -7.88 13.59 -10.84
C ASN A 6 -8.08 12.16 -10.34
N LEU A 7 -8.45 11.98 -9.06
CA LEU A 7 -8.81 10.68 -8.50
C LEU A 7 -10.24 10.25 -8.84
N GLY A 8 -11.00 11.02 -9.64
CA GLY A 8 -12.40 10.71 -9.93
C GLY A 8 -13.31 10.76 -8.69
N PHE A 9 -12.85 11.34 -7.58
CA PHE A 9 -13.48 11.28 -6.26
C PHE A 9 -13.56 9.87 -5.65
N ASP A 10 -12.80 8.91 -6.19
CA ASP A 10 -12.64 7.58 -5.60
C ASP A 10 -11.61 7.65 -4.46
N LEU A 11 -12.10 7.92 -3.24
CA LEU A 11 -11.26 8.11 -2.05
C LEU A 11 -11.10 6.84 -1.22
N ILE A 12 -11.79 5.75 -1.59
CA ILE A 12 -11.72 4.48 -0.90
C ILE A 12 -10.57 3.66 -1.49
N VAL A 13 -9.59 3.34 -0.66
CA VAL A 13 -8.44 2.51 -1.03
C VAL A 13 -8.37 1.32 -0.08
N TYR A 14 -8.34 0.11 -0.65
CA TYR A 14 -8.22 -1.12 0.11
C TYR A 14 -6.75 -1.56 0.15
N ALA A 15 -6.08 -1.30 1.27
CA ALA A 15 -4.69 -1.68 1.46
C ALA A 15 -4.54 -3.16 1.89
N PRO A 16 -3.44 -3.84 1.54
CA PRO A 16 -3.25 -5.28 1.85
C PRO A 16 -3.07 -5.62 3.33
N TYR A 17 -2.77 -4.65 4.19
CA TYR A 17 -2.45 -4.89 5.60
C TYR A 17 -3.57 -5.60 6.37
N ARG A 18 -4.84 -5.22 6.11
CA ARG A 18 -5.99 -5.90 6.72
C ARG A 18 -6.18 -7.32 6.21
N SER A 19 -5.84 -7.58 4.95
CA SER A 19 -5.87 -8.92 4.38
C SER A 19 -4.79 -9.81 5.00
N ILE A 20 -3.61 -9.26 5.34
CA ILE A 20 -2.58 -10.01 6.09
C ILE A 20 -3.13 -10.48 7.43
N GLU A 21 -3.77 -9.60 8.19
CA GLU A 21 -4.37 -9.95 9.50
C GLU A 21 -5.35 -11.12 9.36
N GLY A 22 -6.29 -11.03 8.41
CA GLY A 22 -7.26 -12.10 8.18
C GLY A 22 -6.64 -13.42 7.74
N PHE A 23 -5.59 -13.41 6.92
CA PHE A 23 -4.89 -14.64 6.54
C PHE A 23 -4.10 -15.23 7.71
N VAL A 24 -3.47 -14.40 8.55
CA VAL A 24 -2.74 -14.88 9.73
C VAL A 24 -3.69 -15.52 10.73
N GLU A 25 -4.87 -14.96 10.94
CA GLU A 25 -5.94 -15.57 11.77
C GLU A 25 -6.38 -16.92 11.19
N ASP A 26 -6.65 -17.01 9.88
CA ASP A 26 -7.01 -18.26 9.20
C ASP A 26 -5.87 -19.31 9.28
N MET A 27 -4.61 -18.88 9.21
CA MET A 27 -3.44 -19.75 9.41
C MET A 27 -3.33 -20.25 10.86
N GLN A 28 -3.66 -19.43 11.87
CA GLN A 28 -3.68 -19.84 13.28
C GLN A 28 -4.71 -20.96 13.51
N GLU A 29 -5.91 -20.81 12.93
CA GLU A 29 -6.95 -21.84 12.97
C GLU A 29 -6.51 -23.12 12.25
N PHE A 30 -5.89 -22.99 11.07
CA PHE A 30 -5.39 -24.13 10.29
C PHE A 30 -4.32 -24.94 11.02
N CYS A 31 -3.38 -24.27 11.69
CA CYS A 31 -2.29 -24.92 12.41
C CYS A 31 -2.67 -25.45 13.81
N GLN A 32 -3.87 -25.13 14.32
CA GLN A 32 -4.23 -25.33 15.74
C GLN A 32 -3.14 -24.77 16.69
N ALA A 33 -2.67 -23.55 16.36
CA ALA A 33 -1.39 -23.03 16.83
C ALA A 33 -1.25 -23.02 18.36
N ARG A 34 -0.23 -23.72 18.87
CA ARG A 34 0.21 -23.62 20.28
C ARG A 34 0.98 -22.30 20.49
N ASP A 35 1.21 -21.89 21.74
CA ASP A 35 1.85 -20.60 22.07
C ASP A 35 3.15 -20.32 21.29
N ASN A 36 4.02 -21.33 21.13
CA ASN A 36 5.28 -21.19 20.37
C ASN A 36 5.09 -20.97 18.85
N GLU A 37 3.98 -21.45 18.27
CA GLU A 37 3.66 -21.26 16.85
C GLU A 37 2.99 -19.91 16.61
N GLN A 38 2.29 -19.37 17.62
CA GLN A 38 1.72 -18.03 17.57
C GLN A 38 2.79 -16.94 17.52
N GLU A 39 3.91 -17.11 18.23
CA GLU A 39 5.04 -16.18 18.14
C GLU A 39 5.63 -16.15 16.71
N LYS A 40 5.82 -17.32 16.09
CA LYS A 40 6.30 -17.42 14.71
C LYS A 40 5.33 -16.78 13.70
N LEU A 41 4.03 -16.93 13.91
CA LEU A 41 3.02 -16.30 13.05
C LEU A 41 2.98 -14.78 13.21
N LYS A 42 3.27 -14.25 14.40
CA LYS A 42 3.44 -12.80 14.62
C LYS A 42 4.70 -12.28 13.91
N GLU A 43 5.82 -13.01 13.99
CA GLU A 43 7.03 -12.66 13.23
C GLU A 43 6.77 -12.69 11.71
N LEU A 44 6.03 -13.69 11.24
CA LEU A 44 5.59 -13.80 9.85
C LEU A 44 4.73 -12.59 9.44
N GLN A 45 3.80 -12.18 10.30
CA GLN A 45 2.94 -11.03 10.05
C GLN A 45 3.75 -9.74 9.88
N GLU A 46 4.71 -9.48 10.77
CA GLU A 46 5.54 -8.28 10.68
C GLU A 46 6.48 -8.32 9.46
N ALA A 47 7.04 -9.49 9.14
CA ALA A 47 7.81 -9.68 7.91
C ALA A 47 6.95 -9.44 6.65
N ALA A 48 5.71 -9.91 6.65
CA ALA A 48 4.79 -9.73 5.52
C ALA A 48 4.39 -8.25 5.35
N LYS A 49 4.22 -7.50 6.43
CA LYS A 49 4.00 -6.03 6.36
C LYS A 49 5.17 -5.33 5.67
N SER A 50 6.40 -5.69 6.00
CA SER A 50 7.61 -5.16 5.34
C SER A 50 7.69 -5.51 3.85
N GLU A 51 7.29 -6.73 3.46
CA GLU A 51 7.19 -7.10 2.04
C GLU A 51 6.07 -6.35 1.31
N VAL A 52 4.92 -6.10 1.96
CA VAL A 52 3.87 -5.24 1.41
C VAL A 52 4.38 -3.82 1.19
N ASP A 53 5.14 -3.25 2.13
CA ASP A 53 5.72 -1.91 1.96
C ASP A 53 6.61 -1.84 0.71
N ARG A 54 7.34 -2.92 0.41
CA ARG A 54 8.11 -3.04 -0.84
C ARG A 54 7.20 -3.14 -2.07
N MET A 55 6.09 -3.88 -1.99
CA MET A 55 5.10 -3.95 -3.07
C MET A 55 4.44 -2.61 -3.35
N MET A 56 4.19 -1.79 -2.31
CA MET A 56 3.63 -0.44 -2.45
C MET A 56 4.54 0.54 -3.20
N LEU A 57 5.83 0.22 -3.37
CA LEU A 57 6.77 0.99 -4.18
C LEU A 57 6.77 0.58 -5.66
N THR A 58 5.91 -0.37 -6.05
CA THR A 58 5.75 -0.87 -7.42
C THR A 58 4.34 -0.58 -7.94
N ASP A 59 4.06 -0.95 -9.19
CA ASP A 59 2.71 -0.87 -9.77
C ASP A 59 1.77 -1.98 -9.28
N ALA A 60 2.24 -2.90 -8.43
CA ALA A 60 1.43 -4.02 -7.94
C ALA A 60 0.09 -3.62 -7.30
N PRO A 61 -0.04 -2.54 -6.50
CA PRO A 61 -1.31 -2.09 -5.92
C PRO A 61 -2.35 -1.64 -6.96
N LEU A 62 -1.91 -1.30 -8.18
CA LEU A 62 -2.78 -0.91 -9.28
C LEU A 62 -3.20 -2.11 -10.15
N LEU A 63 -2.45 -3.21 -10.07
CA LEU A 63 -2.63 -4.38 -10.95
C LEU A 63 -3.31 -5.56 -10.25
N PHE A 64 -3.15 -5.68 -8.93
CA PHE A 64 -3.62 -6.84 -8.17
C PHE A 64 -4.47 -6.43 -6.96
N PRO A 65 -5.53 -7.20 -6.64
CA PRO A 65 -6.31 -6.99 -5.43
C PRO A 65 -5.49 -7.19 -4.15
N PRO A 66 -5.87 -6.52 -3.05
CA PRO A 66 -5.13 -6.54 -1.79
C PRO A 66 -4.98 -7.95 -1.19
N GLY A 67 -5.94 -8.85 -1.40
CA GLY A 67 -5.84 -10.24 -0.94
C GLY A 67 -4.70 -11.00 -1.63
N GLN A 68 -4.50 -10.81 -2.93
CA GLN A 68 -3.39 -11.44 -3.67
C GLN A 68 -2.04 -10.85 -3.25
N LEU A 69 -1.96 -9.54 -3.01
CA LEU A 69 -0.76 -8.89 -2.51
C LEU A 69 -0.39 -9.37 -1.11
N ALA A 70 -1.37 -9.48 -0.21
CA ALA A 70 -1.16 -10.00 1.14
C ALA A 70 -0.68 -11.45 1.12
N LEU A 71 -1.29 -12.29 0.28
CA LEU A 71 -0.89 -13.69 0.17
C LEU A 71 0.51 -13.85 -0.43
N ALA A 72 0.86 -13.05 -1.45
CA ALA A 72 2.21 -13.01 -2.01
C ALA A 72 3.25 -12.56 -0.99
N ALA A 73 2.91 -11.57 -0.15
CA ALA A 73 3.78 -11.11 0.92
C ALA A 73 3.99 -12.20 1.98
N LEU A 74 2.92 -12.86 2.41
CA LEU A 74 2.99 -13.98 3.36
C LEU A 74 3.80 -15.16 2.82
N HIS A 75 3.61 -15.52 1.55
CA HIS A 75 4.40 -16.57 0.89
C HIS A 75 5.89 -16.26 0.97
N ARG A 76 6.28 -15.07 0.51
CA ARG A 76 7.67 -14.62 0.45
C ARG A 76 8.30 -14.50 1.83
N SER A 77 7.56 -14.01 2.83
CA SER A 77 8.04 -13.98 4.22
C SER A 77 8.17 -15.39 4.80
N ASN A 78 7.28 -16.31 4.44
CA ASN A 78 7.33 -17.69 4.90
C ASN A 78 8.47 -18.49 4.26
N GLU A 79 8.88 -18.19 3.03
CA GLU A 79 10.08 -18.80 2.43
C GLU A 79 11.35 -18.52 3.26
N VAL A 80 11.41 -17.36 3.92
CA VAL A 80 12.54 -16.97 4.78
C VAL A 80 12.41 -17.54 6.20
N LEU A 81 11.21 -17.45 6.79
CA LEU A 81 11.00 -17.79 8.20
C LEU A 81 10.64 -19.27 8.43
N GLY A 82 10.09 -19.96 7.42
CA GLY A 82 9.64 -21.35 7.51
C GLY A 82 8.59 -21.57 8.60
N ALA A 83 7.64 -20.65 8.76
CA ALA A 83 6.66 -20.68 9.85
C ALA A 83 5.61 -21.79 9.66
N LEU A 84 5.18 -22.05 8.42
CA LEU A 84 4.22 -23.11 8.08
C LEU A 84 4.48 -23.75 6.71
N ASN A 85 3.86 -24.90 6.46
CA ASN A 85 3.78 -25.47 5.11
C ASN A 85 2.74 -24.69 4.29
N PHE A 86 3.21 -23.69 3.55
CA PHE A 86 2.35 -22.76 2.82
C PHE A 86 1.58 -23.44 1.68
N GLU A 87 2.19 -24.41 1.00
CA GLU A 87 1.55 -25.15 -0.10
C GLU A 87 0.32 -25.90 0.39
N ARG A 88 0.46 -26.64 1.51
CA ARG A 88 -0.67 -27.33 2.14
C ARG A 88 -1.76 -26.38 2.62
N TYR A 89 -1.37 -25.21 3.13
CA TYR A 89 -2.31 -24.15 3.53
C TYR A 89 -3.11 -23.64 2.32
N LEU A 90 -2.46 -23.34 1.20
CA LEU A 90 -3.11 -22.92 -0.04
C LEU A 90 -4.09 -23.97 -0.57
N GLU A 91 -3.71 -25.24 -0.59
CA GLU A 91 -4.59 -26.34 -1.01
C GLU A 91 -5.86 -26.41 -0.16
N SER A 92 -5.72 -26.29 1.16
CA SER A 92 -6.84 -26.24 2.11
C SER A 92 -7.76 -25.04 1.85
N MET A 93 -7.17 -23.86 1.67
CA MET A 93 -7.91 -22.62 1.40
C MET A 93 -8.69 -22.70 0.06
N LEU A 94 -8.05 -23.20 -0.99
CA LEU A 94 -8.65 -23.32 -2.33
C LEU A 94 -9.76 -24.38 -2.36
N SER A 95 -9.59 -25.48 -1.63
CA SER A 95 -10.62 -26.51 -1.49
C SER A 95 -11.91 -25.97 -0.86
N ARG A 96 -11.80 -24.97 0.02
CA ARG A 96 -12.96 -24.27 0.63
C ARG A 96 -13.64 -23.29 -0.33
N GLN A 97 -12.88 -22.65 -1.22
CA GLN A 97 -13.38 -21.56 -2.06
C GLN A 97 -13.92 -22.00 -3.43
N GLY A 98 -13.56 -23.18 -3.95
CA GLY A 98 -14.21 -23.83 -5.10
C GLY A 98 -14.19 -23.10 -6.46
N VAL A 99 -13.65 -21.88 -6.54
CA VAL A 99 -13.81 -20.97 -7.70
C VAL A 99 -12.50 -20.68 -8.44
N HIS A 100 -11.33 -20.81 -7.80
CA HIS A 100 -10.03 -20.47 -8.40
C HIS A 100 -9.15 -21.69 -8.63
N THR A 101 -8.45 -21.71 -9.78
CA THR A 101 -7.46 -22.76 -10.06
C THR A 101 -6.13 -22.41 -9.40
N THR A 102 -5.47 -23.40 -8.79
CA THR A 102 -4.13 -23.28 -8.17
C THR A 102 -3.12 -22.62 -9.13
N THR A 103 -3.27 -22.87 -10.43
CA THR A 103 -2.42 -22.33 -11.49
C THR A 103 -2.53 -20.82 -11.65
N GLU A 104 -3.75 -20.26 -11.64
CA GLU A 104 -3.95 -18.80 -11.77
C GLU A 104 -3.35 -18.05 -10.58
N LEU A 105 -3.50 -18.61 -9.37
CA LEU A 105 -2.93 -18.03 -8.16
C LEU A 105 -1.40 -18.04 -8.21
N ALA A 106 -0.80 -19.17 -8.59
CA ALA A 106 0.64 -19.29 -8.76
C ALA A 106 1.18 -18.28 -9.80
N GLN A 107 0.51 -18.15 -10.95
CA GLN A 107 0.88 -17.16 -11.99
C GLN A 107 0.82 -15.73 -11.46
N THR A 108 -0.20 -15.42 -10.65
CA THR A 108 -0.34 -14.10 -10.03
C THR A 108 0.81 -13.82 -9.06
N MET A 109 1.15 -14.78 -8.20
CA MET A 109 2.26 -14.65 -7.25
C MET A 109 3.59 -14.44 -7.98
N SER A 110 3.88 -15.24 -9.02
CA SER A 110 5.08 -15.06 -9.85
C SER A 110 5.13 -13.69 -10.55
N SER A 111 3.96 -13.16 -10.97
CA SER A 111 3.89 -11.84 -11.60
C SER A 111 4.22 -10.72 -10.61
N ILE A 112 3.74 -10.83 -9.36
CA ILE A 112 4.06 -9.89 -8.28
C ILE A 112 5.57 -9.94 -7.95
N GLU A 113 6.15 -11.14 -7.88
CA GLU A 113 7.59 -11.31 -7.64
C GLU A 113 8.44 -10.66 -8.74
N LEU A 114 8.01 -10.78 -10.00
CA LEU A 114 8.68 -10.15 -11.13
C LEU A 114 8.64 -8.61 -11.04
N LEU A 115 7.56 -8.02 -10.55
CA LEU A 115 7.49 -6.57 -10.29
C LEU A 115 8.44 -6.15 -9.17
N LEU A 116 8.49 -6.91 -8.08
CA LEU A 116 9.42 -6.67 -6.98
C LEU A 116 10.89 -6.80 -7.42
N ALA A 117 11.22 -7.78 -8.26
CA ALA A 117 12.57 -7.95 -8.80
C ALA A 117 13.01 -6.78 -9.70
N LYS A 118 12.05 -6.11 -10.34
CA LYS A 118 12.30 -4.93 -11.18
C LYS A 118 12.40 -3.62 -10.37
N LEU A 119 12.05 -3.63 -9.07
CA LEU A 119 12.09 -2.45 -8.23
C LEU A 119 13.53 -1.91 -8.13
N LYS A 120 13.73 -0.68 -8.63
CA LYS A 120 15.01 0.04 -8.54
C LYS A 120 14.81 1.29 -7.69
N ILE A 121 15.43 1.32 -6.52
CA ILE A 121 15.42 2.51 -5.66
C ILE A 121 16.38 3.54 -6.26
N PRO A 122 15.91 4.74 -6.65
CA PRO A 122 16.78 5.75 -7.23
C PRO A 122 17.85 6.20 -6.23
N THR A 123 19.07 6.48 -6.72
CA THR A 123 20.13 7.01 -5.84
C THR A 123 19.90 8.50 -5.57
N ALA A 124 20.49 9.01 -4.47
CA ALA A 124 20.45 10.44 -4.17
C ALA A 124 21.02 11.32 -5.30
N LYS A 125 21.99 10.80 -6.06
CA LYS A 125 22.56 11.49 -7.22
C LYS A 125 21.54 11.58 -8.35
N ASP A 126 20.85 10.49 -8.66
CA ASP A 126 19.80 10.44 -9.68
C ASP A 126 18.65 11.36 -9.31
N MET A 127 18.19 11.30 -8.05
CA MET A 127 17.14 12.18 -7.53
C MET A 127 17.49 13.66 -7.69
N ARG A 128 18.72 14.06 -7.34
CA ARG A 128 19.19 15.46 -7.50
C ARG A 128 19.25 15.86 -8.98
N HIS A 129 19.69 14.96 -9.85
CA HIS A 129 19.75 15.24 -11.28
C HIS A 129 18.34 15.43 -11.87
N ILE A 130 17.40 14.55 -11.51
CA ILE A 130 16.01 14.62 -11.94
C ILE A 130 15.32 15.87 -11.39
N ASP A 131 15.51 16.22 -10.11
CA ASP A 131 14.94 17.43 -9.50
C ASP A 131 15.39 18.72 -10.21
N ARG A 132 16.67 18.80 -10.62
CA ARG A 132 17.17 19.94 -11.41
C ARG A 132 16.46 20.06 -12.75
N LYS A 133 16.25 18.94 -13.45
CA LYS A 133 15.49 18.91 -14.72
C LYS A 133 14.03 19.25 -14.52
N LEU A 134 13.41 18.75 -13.46
CA LEU A 134 12.01 19.05 -13.12
C LEU A 134 11.80 20.55 -12.91
N LYS A 135 12.71 21.22 -12.20
CA LYS A 135 12.67 22.67 -11.98
C LYS A 135 12.72 23.49 -13.27
N SER A 136 13.44 23.02 -14.30
CA SER A 136 13.50 23.71 -15.60
C SER A 136 12.24 23.52 -16.45
N CYS A 137 11.52 22.41 -16.27
CA CYS A 137 10.32 22.09 -17.07
C CYS A 137 9.01 22.40 -16.33
N TRP A 138 9.08 23.02 -15.17
CA TRP A 138 7.91 23.31 -14.35
C TRP A 138 7.06 24.39 -15.01
N ASP A 139 5.80 24.07 -15.28
CA ASP A 139 4.82 25.01 -15.85
C ASP A 139 4.71 26.29 -14.98
N PRO A 140 5.06 27.47 -15.53
CA PRO A 140 4.98 28.75 -14.82
C PRO A 140 3.55 29.11 -14.37
N SER A 141 2.52 28.65 -15.08
CA SER A 141 1.11 28.94 -14.78
C SER A 141 0.64 28.26 -13.49
N SER A 142 1.20 27.08 -13.18
CA SER A 142 0.92 26.35 -11.94
C SER A 142 1.38 27.09 -10.67
N LYS A 143 2.37 28.00 -10.78
CA LYS A 143 2.86 28.84 -9.68
C LYS A 143 1.92 30.00 -9.35
N ASP A 144 1.05 30.40 -10.28
CA ASP A 144 0.11 31.49 -10.05
C ASP A 144 -1.12 31.02 -9.25
N GLU A 145 -1.54 29.77 -9.45
CA GLU A 145 -2.63 29.15 -8.68
C GLU A 145 -2.27 28.94 -7.21
N SER A 146 -1.03 28.54 -6.90
CA SER A 146 -0.57 28.41 -5.50
C SER A 146 -0.53 29.78 -4.80
N LYS A 147 -0.03 30.83 -5.47
CA LYS A 147 -0.04 32.21 -4.95
C LYS A 147 -1.46 32.78 -4.81
N LYS A 148 -2.38 32.50 -5.75
CA LYS A 148 -3.79 32.92 -5.65
C LYS A 148 -4.50 32.21 -4.50
N ARG A 149 -4.26 30.92 -4.30
CA ARG A 149 -4.86 30.15 -3.19
C ARG A 149 -4.33 30.62 -1.84
N GLU A 150 -3.04 30.94 -1.75
CA GLU A 150 -2.42 31.51 -0.55
C GLU A 150 -2.91 32.93 -0.23
N LYS A 151 -3.13 33.77 -1.24
CA LYS A 151 -3.76 35.10 -1.07
C LYS A 151 -5.23 34.99 -0.62
N LYS A 152 -5.99 34.05 -1.19
CA LYS A 152 -7.39 33.78 -0.79
C LYS A 152 -7.51 33.24 0.64
N SER A 153 -6.59 32.36 1.08
CA SER A 153 -6.60 31.84 2.45
C SER A 153 -6.24 32.92 3.48
N LYS A 154 -5.26 33.77 3.18
CA LYS A 154 -4.90 34.93 4.04
C LYS A 154 -6.05 35.93 4.16
N HIS A 155 -6.79 36.18 3.08
CA HIS A 155 -7.94 37.09 3.10
C HIS A 155 -9.14 36.50 3.86
N LYS A 156 -9.39 35.19 3.75
CA LYS A 156 -10.42 34.49 4.52
C LYS A 156 -10.11 34.51 6.01
N SER A 157 -8.88 34.20 6.41
CA SER A 157 -8.44 34.22 7.81
C SER A 157 -8.54 35.61 8.45
N LYS A 158 -8.28 36.68 7.69
CA LYS A 158 -8.44 38.06 8.17
C LYS A 158 -9.91 38.47 8.36
N ARG A 159 -10.82 38.00 7.51
CA ARG A 159 -12.27 38.23 7.67
C ARG A 159 -12.84 37.51 8.89
N THR A 160 -12.47 36.24 9.07
CA THR A 160 -12.96 35.43 10.20
C THR A 160 -12.46 35.95 11.56
N ALA A 161 -11.24 36.53 11.60
CA ALA A 161 -10.73 37.20 12.80
C ALA A 161 -11.43 38.54 13.09
N ALA A 162 -11.87 39.27 12.07
CA ALA A 162 -12.61 40.53 12.22
C ALA A 162 -14.07 40.29 12.66
N GLU A 163 -14.71 39.21 12.20
CA GLU A 163 -16.06 38.82 12.61
C GLU A 163 -16.11 38.36 14.08
N MET A 164 -15.08 37.66 14.58
CA MET A 164 -14.99 37.28 16.01
C MET A 164 -14.71 38.45 16.97
N GLN A 165 -14.28 39.61 16.47
CA GLN A 165 -14.02 40.82 17.28
C GLN A 165 -15.20 41.81 17.27
N GLY A 166 -16.27 41.50 16.52
CA GLY A 166 -17.41 42.40 16.30
C GLY A 166 -18.69 42.05 17.04
N GLU A 167 -18.74 40.96 17.82
CA GLU A 167 -19.91 40.65 18.66
C GLU A 167 -19.71 41.22 20.08
N PRO A 168 -20.45 42.27 20.47
CA PRO A 168 -20.56 42.64 21.88
C PRO A 168 -21.46 41.64 22.61
N ALA A 169 -21.08 41.35 23.86
CA ALA A 169 -21.81 40.51 24.81
C ALA A 169 -23.22 41.03 25.15
#